data_AF-A0A284VTC5-F1
#
_entry.id   AF-A0A284VTC5-F1
#
_cell.length_a   1.000
_cell.length_b   1.000
_cell.length_c   1.000
_cell.angle_alpha   90.00
_cell.angle_beta   90.00
_cell.angle_gamma   90.00
#
_symmetry.space_group_name_H-M   'P 1'
#
loop_
_entity.id
_entity.type
_entity.pdbx_description
1 polymer ?
#
loop_
_entity_poly.entity_id
_entity_poly.type
_entity_poly.pdbx_seq_one_letter_code
_entity_poly.pdbx_strand_id
1 'polypeptide(L)' 'MPLIEIRAKIEKLDAQILNLIEQRTALAKDVLDAKKALGMPINDVEQNKVVLDRVANAATERGLDGESVKRVLRYLSR' A
#
# COMPACT_ATOMS: atom_id res chain seq x y z
N MET A 1 5.00 -30.34 2.28
CA MET A 1 5.96 -29.35 2.83
C MET A 1 5.81 -29.35 4.34
N PRO A 2 6.87 -29.60 5.12
CA PRO A 2 6.85 -29.50 6.57
C PRO A 2 6.45 -28.10 7.06
N LEU A 3 5.84 -28.01 8.25
CA LEU A 3 5.40 -26.74 8.84
C LEU A 3 6.54 -25.71 8.97
N ILE A 4 7.75 -26.18 9.30
CA ILE A 4 8.92 -25.31 9.45
C ILE A 4 9.32 -24.63 8.14
N GLU A 5 9.23 -25.33 7.01
CA GLU A 5 9.50 -24.76 5.69
C GLU A 5 8.43 -23.75 5.27
N ILE A 6 7.16 -24.01 5.61
CA ILE A 6 6.07 -23.05 5.35
C ILE A 6 6.30 -21.77 6.13
N ARG A 7 6.65 -21.86 7.43
CA ARG A 7 6.93 -20.70 8.27
C ARG A 7 8.13 -19.89 7.76
N ALA A 8 9.21 -20.55 7.36
CA ALA A 8 10.36 -19.86 6.77
C ALA A 8 10.01 -19.12 5.46
N LYS A 9 9.08 -19.67 4.65
CA LYS A 9 8.58 -18.96 3.45
C LYS A 9 7.73 -17.74 3.80
N ILE A 10 6.91 -17.83 4.85
CA ILE A 10 6.13 -16.69 5.36
C ILE A 10 7.06 -15.59 5.86
N GLU A 11 8.05 -15.92 6.70
CA GLU A 11 9.01 -14.94 7.22
C GLU A 11 9.75 -14.21 6.10
N LYS A 12 10.14 -14.94 5.04
CA LYS A 12 10.76 -14.32 3.86
C LYS A 12 9.80 -13.38 3.12
N LEU A 13 8.53 -13.76 3.00
CA LEU A 13 7.51 -12.93 2.38
C LEU A 13 7.24 -11.67 3.22
N ASP A 14 7.20 -11.79 4.55
CA ASP A 14 7.02 -10.67 5.46
C ASP A 14 8.15 -9.65 5.31
N ALA A 15 9.40 -10.10 5.19
CA ALA A 15 10.54 -9.23 4.90
C ALA A 15 10.39 -8.50 3.55
N GLN A 16 9.85 -9.18 2.54
CA GLN A 16 9.57 -8.54 1.24
C GLN A 16 8.44 -7.51 1.35
N ILE A 17 7.38 -7.80 2.10
CA ILE A 17 6.30 -6.86 2.36
C ILE A 17 6.83 -5.61 3.07
N LEU A 18 7.70 -5.76 4.07
CA LEU A 18 8.33 -4.63 4.76
C LEU A 18 9.13 -3.73 3.80
N ASN A 19 9.94 -4.32 2.92
CA ASN A 19 10.69 -3.56 1.91
C ASN A 19 9.77 -2.81 0.93
N LEU A 20 8.63 -3.40 0.56
CA LEU A 20 7.64 -2.75 -0.31
C LEU A 20 6.89 -1.62 0.42
N ILE A 21 6.61 -1.80 1.71
CA ILE A 21 6.02 -0.77 2.57
C ILE A 21 6.94 0.44 2.64
N GLU A 22 8.24 0.24 2.91
CA GLU A 22 9.24 1.31 2.95
C GLU A 22 9.30 2.09 1.62
N GLN A 23 9.38 1.38 0.49
CA GLN A 23 9.41 2.02 -0.83
C GLN A 23 8.14 2.82 -1.11
N ARG A 24 6.96 2.29 -0.74
CA ARG A 24 5.70 3.01 -0.92
C ARG A 24 5.71 4.29 -0.07
N THR A 25 5.99 4.20 1.22
CA THR A 25 5.90 5.36 2.12
C THR A 25 6.92 6.45 1.74
N ALA A 26 8.09 6.07 1.23
CA ALA A 26 9.04 7.01 0.63
C ALA A 26 8.42 7.78 -0.55
N LEU A 27 7.78 7.09 -1.50
CA LEU A 27 7.10 7.75 -2.62
C LEU A 27 5.93 8.63 -2.18
N ALA A 28 5.22 8.26 -1.10
CA ALA A 28 4.16 9.10 -0.54
C ALA A 28 4.73 10.43 0.00
N LYS A 29 5.92 10.38 0.61
CA LYS A 29 6.65 11.57 1.03
C LYS A 29 7.10 12.42 -0.16
N ASP A 30 7.62 11.80 -1.22
CA ASP A 30 8.01 12.53 -2.44
C ASP A 30 6.82 13.27 -3.06
N VAL A 31 5.64 12.64 -3.09
CA VAL A 31 4.39 13.29 -3.55
C VAL A 31 4.03 14.48 -2.66
N LEU A 32 4.16 14.35 -1.34
CA LEU A 32 3.89 15.43 -0.40
C LEU A 32 4.83 16.63 -0.65
N ASP A 33 6.11 16.36 -0.84
CA ASP A 33 7.12 17.39 -1.07
C ASP A 33 6.94 18.07 -2.44
N ALA A 34 6.57 17.31 -3.48
CA ALA A 34 6.19 17.87 -4.77
C ALA A 34 4.95 18.78 -4.68
N LYS A 35 3.90 18.36 -3.94
CA LYS A 35 2.71 19.19 -3.72
C LYS A 35 3.03 20.50 -3.01
N LYS A 36 3.89 20.46 -1.98
CA LYS A 36 4.36 21.66 -1.29
C LYS A 36 5.11 22.60 -2.22
N ALA A 37 6.03 22.07 -3.04
CA ALA A 37 6.79 22.87 -4.01
C ALA A 37 5.89 23.55 -5.05
N LEU A 38 4.79 22.90 -5.43
CA LEU A 38 3.78 23.42 -6.36
C LEU A 38 2.70 24.29 -5.70
N GLY A 39 2.72 24.48 -4.37
CA GLY A 39 1.68 25.20 -3.64
C GLY A 39 0.31 24.53 -3.67
N MET A 40 0.26 23.22 -3.93
CA MET A 40 -0.98 22.45 -4.03
C MET A 40 -1.50 22.02 -2.64
N PRO A 41 -2.81 21.84 -2.47
CA PRO A 41 -3.37 21.24 -1.27
C PRO A 41 -2.79 19.84 -1.01
N ILE A 42 -2.37 19.60 0.24
CA ILE A 42 -1.84 18.29 0.66
C ILE A 42 -2.97 17.24 0.64
N ASN A 43 -4.15 17.62 1.14
CA ASN A 43 -5.32 16.74 1.12
C ASN A 43 -5.95 16.71 -0.28
N ASP A 44 -5.99 15.52 -0.86
CA ASP A 44 -6.48 15.27 -2.22
C ASP A 44 -7.41 14.07 -2.19
N VAL A 45 -8.67 14.37 -1.86
CA VAL A 45 -9.71 13.37 -1.60
C VAL A 45 -10.01 12.56 -2.86
N GLU A 46 -10.03 13.22 -4.03
CA GLU A 46 -10.30 12.57 -5.31
C GLU A 46 -9.17 11.60 -5.68
N GLN A 47 -7.91 12.02 -5.56
CA GLN A 47 -6.79 11.12 -5.85
C GLN A 47 -6.74 9.94 -4.86
N ASN A 48 -7.05 10.17 -3.58
CA ASN A 48 -7.13 9.11 -2.58
C ASN A 48 -8.22 8.08 -2.95
N LYS A 49 -9.39 8.53 -3.41
CA LYS A 49 -10.45 7.65 -3.86
C LYS A 49 -10.00 6.79 -5.05
N VAL A 50 -9.38 7.40 -6.07
CA VAL A 50 -8.85 6.68 -7.24
C VAL A 50 -7.84 5.61 -6.85
N VAL A 51 -6.91 5.93 -5.95
CA VAL A 51 -5.90 4.96 -5.47
C VAL A 51 -6.57 3.79 -4.75
N LEU A 52 -7.53 4.06 -3.86
CA LEU A 52 -8.21 3.05 -3.06
C LEU A 52 -9.13 2.15 -3.91
N ASP A 53 -9.83 2.71 -4.89
CA ASP A 53 -10.70 1.95 -5.78
C ASP A 53 -9.87 1.03 -6.70
N ARG A 54 -8.76 1.54 -7.25
CA ARG A 54 -7.84 0.73 -8.06
C ARG A 54 -7.34 -0.52 -7.34
N VAL A 55 -6.92 -0.37 -6.08
CA VAL A 55 -6.35 -1.50 -5.33
C VAL A 55 -7.42 -2.46 -4.82
N ALA A 56 -8.62 -1.97 -4.52
CA ALA A 56 -9.74 -2.80 -4.12
C ALA A 56 -10.22 -3.68 -5.28
N ASN A 57 -10.33 -3.11 -6.49
CA ASN A 57 -10.70 -3.87 -7.68
C ASN A 57 -9.65 -4.95 -7.98
N ALA A 58 -8.37 -4.58 -7.97
CA ALA A 58 -7.27 -5.52 -8.16
C ALA A 58 -7.21 -6.62 -7.08
N ALA A 59 -7.60 -6.31 -5.84
CA ALA A 59 -7.69 -7.27 -4.75
C ALA A 59 -8.83 -8.26 -4.96
N THR A 60 -10.02 -7.77 -5.30
CA THR A 60 -11.21 -8.59 -5.57
C THR A 60 -10.97 -9.56 -6.74
N GLU A 61 -10.31 -9.10 -7.81
CA GLU A 61 -9.90 -9.96 -8.95
C GLU A 61 -8.98 -11.12 -8.53
N ARG A 62 -8.27 -10.98 -7.41
CA ARG A 62 -7.36 -12.00 -6.83
C ARG A 62 -8.03 -12.80 -5.71
N GLY A 63 -9.32 -12.63 -5.47
CA GLY A 63 -10.05 -13.29 -4.39
C GLY A 63 -9.75 -12.76 -2.99
N LEU A 64 -9.19 -11.53 -2.88
CA LEU A 64 -8.92 -10.87 -1.61
C LEU A 64 -10.09 -9.94 -1.23
N ASP A 65 -10.29 -9.71 0.07
CA ASP A 65 -11.23 -8.70 0.56
C ASP A 65 -10.74 -7.29 0.21
N GLY A 66 -11.39 -6.65 -0.76
CA GLY A 66 -11.06 -5.31 -1.22
C GLY A 66 -11.06 -4.27 -0.10
N GLU A 67 -11.94 -4.39 0.89
CA GLU A 67 -11.98 -3.45 2.01
C GLU A 67 -10.79 -3.62 2.97
N SER A 68 -10.33 -4.86 3.20
CA SER A 68 -9.07 -5.12 3.92
C SER A 68 -7.89 -4.48 3.22
N VAL A 69 -7.80 -4.61 1.89
CA VAL A 69 -6.71 -4.00 1.11
C VAL A 69 -6.79 -2.47 1.15
N LYS A 70 -7.98 -1.86 1.06
CA LYS A 70 -8.16 -0.41 1.27
C LYS A 70 -7.69 0.03 2.65
N ARG A 71 -7.96 -0.75 3.71
CA ARG A 71 -7.47 -0.44 5.06
C ARG A 71 -5.94 -0.41 5.10
N VAL A 72 -5.26 -1.42 4.54
CA VAL A 72 -3.79 -1.45 4.46
C VAL A 72 -3.26 -0.21 3.73
N LEU A 73 -3.81 0.12 2.55
CA LEU A 73 -3.31 1.25 1.77
C LEU A 73 -3.61 2.62 2.37
N ARG A 74 -4.69 2.75 3.15
CA ARG A 74 -4.91 3.94 3.98
C ARG A 74 -3.83 4.12 5.03
N TYR A 75 -3.35 3.05 5.67
CA TYR A 75 -2.24 3.16 6.63
C TYR A 75 -0.95 3.62 5.96
N LEU A 76 -0.68 3.16 4.73
CA LEU A 76 0.53 3.52 3.97
C LEU A 76 0.47 4.91 3.31
N SER A 77 -0.67 5.60 3.38
CA SER A 77 -0.89 6.90 2.75
C SER A 77 -1.10 8.03 3.77
N ARG A 78 -0.81 7.76 5.05
CA ARG A 78 -0.83 8.74 6.14
C ARG A 78 0.53 9.40 6.32
#